data_AF-A0A2U1FRR9-F1
#
_entry.id   AF-A0A2U1FRR9-F1
#
_cell.length_a   1.000
_cell.length_b   1.000
_cell.length_c   1.000
_cell.angle_alpha   90.00
_cell.angle_beta   90.00
_cell.angle_gamma   90.00
#
_symmetry.space_group_name_H-M   'P 1'
#
loop_
_entity.id
_entity.type
_entity.pdbx_description
1 polymer ?
#
loop_
_entity_poly.entity_id
_entity_poly.type
_entity_poly.pdbx_seq_one_letter_code
_entity_poly.pdbx_strand_id
1 'polypeptide(L)'
;MRDTRETVARRYGEHLTDTDLLALSGDRPDQVPALRRHPALVLDLLDRPAVADAVLRADRDRGGRFRHVSPFLVLAAAVHRTAGALVGRTHVPDRTAPRSRVPIFDGPVLAAFAADPAHRLFLAELLASYARLASGVVWRRDPTGWRRQRWDELDLPRLAELIVALPEDQRPGGYRRLGDGALFLAGVFPEYAERTFAGAGTARLATLAGPREGPVTELLEELAGRAYARAGAAVPAGVVESPHAARRVLALVADHHLHRGEAGGPPVAGR
;
A
#
# COMPACT_ATOMS: atom_id res chain seq x y z
N MET A 1 -16.18 -17.48 -7.50
CA MET A 1 -14.72 -17.50 -7.23
C MET A 1 -13.87 -17.41 -8.50
N ARG A 2 -14.07 -18.27 -9.52
CA ARG A 2 -13.31 -18.22 -10.80
C ARG A 2 -13.49 -16.89 -11.57
N ASP A 3 -14.71 -16.37 -11.60
CA ASP A 3 -15.07 -15.11 -12.27
C ASP A 3 -14.46 -13.87 -11.59
N THR A 4 -14.38 -13.89 -10.26
CA THR A 4 -13.73 -12.84 -9.46
C THR A 4 -12.22 -12.79 -9.71
N ARG A 5 -11.54 -13.95 -9.75
CA ARG A 5 -10.08 -14.02 -10.04
C ARG A 5 -9.78 -13.49 -11.43
N GLU A 6 -10.58 -13.85 -12.43
CA GLU A 6 -10.40 -13.39 -13.81
C GLU A 6 -10.59 -11.87 -13.92
N THR A 7 -11.61 -11.32 -13.26
CA THR A 7 -11.84 -9.87 -13.18
C THR A 7 -10.64 -9.14 -12.55
N VAL A 8 -10.13 -9.64 -11.42
CA VAL A 8 -8.94 -9.07 -10.78
C VAL A 8 -7.72 -9.16 -11.70
N ALA A 9 -7.53 -10.29 -12.37
CA ALA A 9 -6.41 -10.50 -13.27
C ALA A 9 -6.42 -9.53 -14.46
N ARG A 10 -7.59 -9.23 -15.02
CA ARG A 10 -7.73 -8.18 -16.05
C ARG A 10 -7.31 -6.81 -15.54
N ARG A 11 -7.71 -6.44 -14.31
CA ARG A 11 -7.30 -5.17 -13.68
C ARG A 11 -5.80 -5.10 -13.43
N TYR A 12 -5.14 -6.21 -13.05
CA TYR A 12 -3.68 -6.28 -13.07
C TYR A 12 -3.13 -5.92 -14.46
N GLY A 13 -3.68 -6.53 -15.51
CA GLY A 13 -3.29 -6.25 -16.90
C GLY A 13 -3.44 -4.78 -17.34
N GLU A 14 -4.38 -4.03 -16.76
CA GLU A 14 -4.56 -2.59 -17.03
C GLU A 14 -3.38 -1.73 -16.52
N HIS A 15 -2.67 -2.20 -15.49
CA HIS A 15 -1.50 -1.51 -14.93
C HIS A 15 -0.17 -1.94 -15.56
N LEU A 16 -0.14 -3.07 -16.27
CA LEU A 16 1.09 -3.67 -16.79
C LEU A 16 1.43 -3.19 -18.20
N THR A 17 2.65 -2.67 -18.34
CA THR A 17 3.24 -2.30 -19.62
C THR A 17 3.79 -3.53 -20.37
N ASP A 18 4.12 -3.39 -21.66
CA ASP A 18 4.81 -4.46 -22.40
C ASP A 18 6.15 -4.82 -21.76
N THR A 19 6.86 -3.83 -21.19
CA THR A 19 8.10 -4.05 -20.46
C THR A 19 7.87 -4.92 -19.21
N ASP A 20 6.76 -4.70 -18.51
CA ASP A 20 6.40 -5.49 -17.34
C ASP A 20 6.08 -6.95 -17.70
N LEU A 21 5.31 -7.15 -18.77
CA LEU A 21 4.96 -8.48 -19.26
C LEU A 21 6.20 -9.23 -19.77
N LEU A 22 7.16 -8.53 -20.39
CA LEU A 22 8.44 -9.10 -20.81
C LEU A 22 9.29 -9.52 -19.60
N ALA A 23 9.33 -8.69 -18.56
CA ALA A 23 10.02 -9.04 -17.31
C ALA A 23 9.39 -10.27 -16.63
N LEU A 24 8.06 -10.35 -16.60
CA LEU A 24 7.33 -11.51 -16.06
C LEU A 24 7.56 -12.79 -16.86
N SER A 25 7.76 -12.69 -18.18
CA SER A 25 8.02 -13.86 -19.03
C SER A 25 9.47 -14.34 -19.01
N GLY A 26 10.37 -13.62 -18.33
CA GLY A 26 11.81 -13.89 -18.31
C GLY A 26 12.47 -13.54 -19.64
N ASP A 27 12.15 -12.36 -20.19
CA ASP A 27 12.65 -11.84 -21.47
C ASP A 27 12.28 -12.71 -22.68
N ARG A 28 11.13 -13.40 -22.61
CA ARG A 28 10.56 -14.19 -23.71
C ARG A 28 9.42 -13.43 -24.39
N PRO A 29 9.69 -12.68 -25.49
CA PRO A 29 8.69 -11.81 -26.11
C PRO A 29 7.52 -12.58 -26.75
N ASP A 30 7.74 -13.83 -27.15
CA ASP A 30 6.72 -14.74 -27.69
C ASP A 30 5.60 -15.05 -26.66
N GLN A 31 5.87 -14.86 -25.38
CA GLN A 31 4.92 -15.15 -24.30
C GLN A 31 4.05 -13.95 -23.91
N VAL A 32 4.44 -12.73 -24.28
CA VAL A 32 3.69 -11.51 -23.96
C VAL A 32 2.25 -11.54 -24.50
N PRO A 33 1.98 -11.97 -25.75
CA PRO A 33 0.61 -12.11 -26.24
C PRO A 33 -0.23 -13.13 -25.48
N ALA A 34 0.39 -14.19 -24.94
CA ALA A 34 -0.31 -15.18 -24.13
C ALA A 34 -0.73 -14.59 -22.77
N LEU A 35 0.14 -13.80 -22.13
CA LEU A 35 -0.18 -13.09 -20.88
C LEU A 35 -1.30 -12.06 -21.07
N ARG A 36 -1.34 -11.36 -22.21
CA ARG A 36 -2.45 -10.44 -22.53
C ARG A 36 -3.78 -11.16 -22.75
N ARG A 37 -3.76 -12.31 -23.43
CA ARG A 37 -4.97 -13.11 -23.70
C ARG A 37 -5.48 -13.87 -22.47
N HIS A 38 -4.57 -14.22 -21.56
CA HIS A 38 -4.89 -14.97 -20.34
C HIS A 38 -4.31 -14.26 -19.11
N PRO A 39 -4.92 -13.15 -18.65
CA PRO A 39 -4.39 -12.35 -17.55
C PRO A 39 -4.21 -13.12 -16.26
N ALA A 40 -4.98 -14.19 -16.01
CA ALA A 40 -4.82 -15.04 -14.84
C ALA A 40 -3.39 -15.62 -14.70
N LEU A 41 -2.68 -15.82 -15.81
CA LEU A 41 -1.28 -16.28 -15.80
C LEU A 41 -0.34 -15.27 -15.11
N VAL A 42 -0.66 -13.98 -15.15
CA VAL A 42 0.10 -12.94 -14.43
C VAL A 42 0.08 -13.21 -12.93
N LEU A 43 -1.10 -13.53 -12.38
CA LEU A 43 -1.25 -13.84 -10.96
C LEU A 43 -0.45 -15.10 -10.59
N ASP A 44 -0.55 -16.16 -11.42
CA ASP A 44 0.17 -17.41 -11.20
C ASP A 44 1.69 -17.23 -11.26
N LEU A 45 2.16 -16.34 -12.15
CA LEU A 45 3.58 -15.98 -12.24
C LEU A 45 4.04 -15.19 -11.02
N LEU A 46 3.30 -14.17 -10.58
CA LEU A 46 3.63 -13.40 -9.39
C LEU A 46 3.59 -14.24 -8.10
N ASP A 47 2.73 -15.26 -8.04
CA ASP A 47 2.68 -16.23 -6.94
C ASP A 47 3.92 -17.14 -6.89
N ARG A 48 4.71 -17.23 -7.97
CA ARG A 48 5.97 -18.00 -7.97
C ARG A 48 7.09 -17.21 -7.29
N PRO A 49 7.67 -17.74 -6.20
CA PRO A 49 8.79 -17.13 -5.48
C PRO A 49 9.92 -16.63 -6.39
N ALA A 50 10.36 -17.46 -7.33
CA ALA A 50 11.48 -17.16 -8.21
C ALA A 50 11.20 -15.99 -9.16
N VAL A 51 9.96 -15.88 -9.66
CA VAL A 51 9.57 -14.80 -10.59
C VAL A 51 9.49 -13.47 -9.85
N ALA A 52 8.78 -13.43 -8.72
CA ALA A 52 8.69 -12.19 -7.98
C ALA A 52 10.03 -11.77 -7.35
N ASP A 53 10.89 -12.72 -6.95
CA ASP A 53 12.27 -12.39 -6.54
C ASP A 53 13.11 -11.84 -7.71
N ALA A 54 12.91 -12.33 -8.94
CA ALA A 54 13.60 -11.80 -10.12
C ALA A 54 13.19 -10.35 -10.40
N VAL A 55 11.88 -10.05 -10.35
CA VAL A 55 11.34 -8.68 -10.49
C VAL A 55 11.92 -7.75 -9.42
N LEU A 56 11.94 -8.19 -8.15
CA LEU A 56 12.46 -7.37 -7.04
C LEU A 56 13.97 -7.14 -7.10
N ARG A 57 14.75 -8.05 -7.71
CA ARG A 57 16.19 -7.86 -7.96
C ARG A 57 16.44 -6.93 -9.15
N ALA A 58 15.63 -7.06 -10.20
CA ALA A 58 15.73 -6.22 -11.39
C ALA A 58 15.62 -4.71 -11.09
N ASP A 59 14.82 -4.33 -10.09
CA ASP A 59 14.72 -2.95 -9.60
C ASP A 59 16.02 -2.43 -8.93
N ARG A 60 16.82 -3.32 -8.32
CA ARG A 60 17.97 -2.95 -7.48
C ARG A 60 19.28 -2.81 -8.25
N ASP A 61 19.43 -3.51 -9.37
CA ASP A 61 20.63 -3.43 -10.21
C ASP A 61 20.64 -2.13 -11.03
N ARG A 62 21.03 -1.02 -10.39
CA ARG A 62 21.25 0.31 -10.99
C ARG A 62 22.40 0.39 -12.02
N GLY A 63 22.87 -0.75 -12.53
CA GLY A 63 24.10 -0.86 -13.32
C GLY A 63 23.98 -1.78 -14.53
N GLY A 64 22.92 -1.62 -15.33
CA GLY A 64 22.85 -2.19 -16.68
C GLY A 64 22.20 -3.58 -16.77
N ARG A 65 21.15 -3.64 -17.58
CA ARG A 65 20.36 -4.81 -18.03
C ARG A 65 19.06 -5.14 -17.29
N PHE A 66 18.38 -4.16 -16.71
CA PHE A 66 16.91 -4.22 -16.58
C PHE A 66 16.27 -2.93 -17.10
N ARG A 67 15.46 -3.08 -18.15
CA ARG A 67 14.56 -2.04 -18.69
C ARG A 67 13.57 -1.68 -17.58
N HIS A 68 13.37 -0.39 -17.32
CA HIS A 68 12.55 0.09 -16.20
C HIS A 68 11.17 -0.58 -16.18
N VAL A 69 10.96 -1.51 -15.26
CA VAL A 69 9.63 -2.05 -14.94
C VAL A 69 8.84 -0.99 -14.18
N SER A 70 7.52 -1.03 -14.30
CA SER A 70 6.65 -0.07 -13.64
C SER A 70 6.73 -0.24 -12.11
N PRO A 71 6.57 0.86 -11.33
CA PRO A 71 6.47 0.76 -9.88
C PRO A 71 5.36 -0.20 -9.44
N PHE A 72 4.26 -0.27 -10.20
CA PHE A 72 3.18 -1.21 -9.94
C PHE A 72 3.67 -2.66 -9.95
N LEU A 73 4.43 -3.08 -10.98
CA LEU A 73 4.92 -4.47 -11.05
C LEU A 73 5.83 -4.80 -9.85
N VAL A 74 6.75 -3.91 -9.50
CA VAL A 74 7.68 -4.10 -8.37
C VAL A 74 6.92 -4.25 -7.06
N LEU A 75 5.93 -3.39 -6.82
CA LEU A 75 5.15 -3.39 -5.58
C LEU A 75 4.17 -4.57 -5.54
N ALA A 76 3.60 -4.96 -6.68
CA ALA A 76 2.83 -6.20 -6.80
C ALA A 76 3.69 -7.42 -6.45
N ALA A 77 4.91 -7.53 -6.99
CA ALA A 77 5.83 -8.61 -6.65
C ALA A 77 6.15 -8.64 -5.14
N ALA A 78 6.37 -7.49 -4.50
CA ALA A 78 6.59 -7.40 -3.06
C ALA A 78 5.38 -7.87 -2.24
N VAL A 79 4.17 -7.47 -2.63
CA VAL A 79 2.91 -7.89 -1.99
C VAL A 79 2.72 -9.41 -2.14
N HIS A 80 2.91 -9.97 -3.34
CA HIS A 80 2.79 -11.41 -3.57
C HIS A 80 3.84 -12.22 -2.79
N ARG A 81 5.09 -11.77 -2.72
CA ARG A 81 6.12 -12.45 -1.92
C ARG A 81 5.83 -12.40 -0.43
N THR A 82 5.31 -11.27 0.06
CA THR A 82 4.89 -11.15 1.46
C THR A 82 3.69 -12.07 1.75
N ALA A 83 2.68 -12.09 0.88
CA ALA A 83 1.52 -12.97 1.01
C ALA A 83 1.92 -14.45 1.05
N GLY A 84 2.80 -14.88 0.13
CA GLY A 84 3.33 -16.25 0.12
C GLY A 84 4.14 -16.58 1.38
N ALA A 85 4.88 -15.62 1.93
CA ALA A 85 5.67 -15.80 3.14
C ALA A 85 4.83 -15.87 4.43
N LEU A 86 3.54 -15.49 4.39
CA LEU A 86 2.61 -15.61 5.51
C LEU A 86 2.05 -17.04 5.65
N VAL A 87 2.05 -17.82 4.57
CA VAL A 87 1.53 -19.19 4.58
C VAL A 87 2.31 -20.04 5.58
N GLY A 88 1.61 -20.66 6.53
CA GLY A 88 2.20 -21.49 7.57
C GLY A 88 2.80 -20.74 8.77
N ARG A 89 2.71 -19.40 8.81
CA ARG A 89 3.15 -18.63 9.98
C ARG A 89 2.09 -18.65 11.09
N THR A 90 2.55 -18.89 12.32
CA THR A 90 1.71 -18.78 13.53
C THR A 90 1.70 -17.37 14.11
N HIS A 91 2.80 -16.63 13.94
CA HIS A 91 2.95 -15.26 14.42
C HIS A 91 3.66 -14.37 13.40
N VAL A 92 3.41 -13.08 13.52
CA VAL A 92 3.93 -12.03 12.66
C VAL A 92 4.43 -10.88 13.55
N PRO A 93 5.61 -10.30 13.29
CA PRO A 93 6.05 -9.12 14.02
C PRO A 93 5.18 -7.92 13.65
N ASP A 94 4.59 -7.26 14.64
CA ASP A 94 3.88 -5.98 14.46
C ASP A 94 4.61 -4.85 15.17
N ARG A 95 4.59 -3.66 14.57
CA ARG A 95 5.15 -2.44 15.15
C ARG A 95 4.06 -1.74 15.95
N THR A 96 4.01 -2.03 17.26
CA THR A 96 3.04 -1.40 18.17
C THR A 96 3.55 -0.08 18.76
N ALA A 97 4.85 0.19 18.68
CA ALA A 97 5.49 1.45 19.09
C ALA A 97 6.86 1.63 18.40
N PRO A 98 7.43 2.85 18.36
CA PRO A 98 8.75 3.09 17.78
C PRO A 98 9.80 2.14 18.37
N ARG A 99 10.51 1.41 17.51
CA ARG A 99 11.56 0.44 17.85
C ARG A 99 11.12 -0.80 18.63
N SER A 100 9.81 -1.00 18.85
CA SER A 100 9.29 -2.23 19.45
C SER A 100 8.62 -3.10 18.37
N ARG A 101 8.92 -4.39 18.39
CA ARG A 101 8.25 -5.40 17.56
C ARG A 101 7.71 -6.48 18.46
N VAL A 102 6.40 -6.63 18.49
CA VAL A 102 5.73 -7.64 19.31
C VAL A 102 5.22 -8.73 18.37
N PRO A 103 5.48 -10.02 18.65
CA PRO A 103 4.87 -11.10 17.89
C PRO A 103 3.37 -11.10 18.15
N ILE A 104 2.58 -10.92 17.09
CA ILE A 104 1.13 -11.07 17.12
C ILE A 104 0.77 -12.43 16.53
N PHE A 105 -0.08 -13.18 17.24
CA PHE A 105 -0.45 -14.55 16.90
C PHE A 105 -1.69 -14.61 15.99
N ASP A 106 -1.66 -13.84 14.91
CA ASP A 106 -2.73 -13.73 13.92
C ASP A 106 -2.30 -14.18 12.51
N GLY A 107 -1.17 -14.90 12.43
CA GLY A 107 -0.58 -15.35 11.16
C GLY A 107 -1.58 -16.02 10.20
N PRO A 108 -2.43 -16.97 10.64
CA PRO A 108 -3.44 -17.58 9.78
C PRO A 108 -4.50 -16.60 9.25
N VAL A 109 -4.92 -15.63 10.07
CA VAL A 109 -5.90 -14.61 9.68
C VAL A 109 -5.29 -13.69 8.63
N LEU A 110 -4.05 -13.25 8.84
CA LEU A 110 -3.34 -12.39 7.90
C LEU A 110 -3.02 -13.12 6.59
N ALA A 111 -2.67 -14.41 6.65
CA ALA A 111 -2.48 -15.24 5.48
C ALA A 111 -3.78 -15.42 4.68
N ALA A 112 -4.92 -15.64 5.35
CA ALA A 112 -6.22 -15.72 4.70
C ALA A 112 -6.62 -14.40 4.03
N PHE A 113 -6.39 -13.27 4.71
CA PHE A 113 -6.60 -11.94 4.14
C PHE A 113 -5.74 -11.74 2.88
N ALA A 114 -4.44 -12.04 2.95
CA ALA A 114 -3.51 -11.84 1.84
C ALA A 114 -3.68 -12.87 0.69
N ALA A 115 -4.38 -13.97 0.92
CA ALA A 115 -4.66 -14.97 -0.11
C ALA A 115 -5.67 -14.47 -1.17
N ASP A 116 -6.54 -13.53 -0.81
CA ASP A 116 -7.50 -12.93 -1.76
C ASP A 116 -6.75 -12.08 -2.83
N PRO A 117 -6.90 -12.40 -4.13
CA PRO A 117 -6.32 -11.57 -5.20
C PRO A 117 -6.79 -10.11 -5.18
N ALA A 118 -8.02 -9.83 -4.78
CA ALA A 118 -8.56 -8.46 -4.73
C ALA A 118 -7.86 -7.62 -3.66
N HIS A 119 -7.54 -8.21 -2.50
CA HIS A 119 -6.75 -7.53 -1.47
C HIS A 119 -5.33 -7.26 -1.95
N ARG A 120 -4.69 -8.23 -2.61
CA ARG A 120 -3.33 -8.05 -3.16
C ARG A 120 -3.28 -6.96 -4.23
N LEU A 121 -4.24 -6.93 -5.15
CA LEU A 121 -4.36 -5.86 -6.14
C LEU A 121 -4.50 -4.50 -5.45
N PHE A 122 -5.40 -4.40 -4.48
CA PHE A 122 -5.66 -3.16 -3.77
C PHE A 122 -4.40 -2.62 -3.08
N LEU A 123 -3.65 -3.48 -2.38
CA LEU A 123 -2.40 -3.08 -1.72
C LEU A 123 -1.32 -2.66 -2.73
N ALA A 124 -1.22 -3.35 -3.86
CA ALA A 124 -0.29 -2.99 -4.93
C ALA A 124 -0.65 -1.65 -5.58
N GLU A 125 -1.93 -1.41 -5.89
CA GLU A 125 -2.44 -0.13 -6.40
C GLU A 125 -2.17 1.02 -5.42
N LEU A 126 -2.48 0.80 -4.13
CA LEU A 126 -2.26 1.77 -3.07
C LEU A 126 -0.79 2.18 -3.01
N LEU A 127 0.13 1.20 -2.90
CA LEU A 127 1.56 1.48 -2.85
C LEU A 127 2.04 2.18 -4.14
N ALA A 128 1.59 1.72 -5.31
CA ALA A 128 1.99 2.29 -6.59
C ALA A 128 1.53 3.74 -6.73
N SER A 129 0.37 4.08 -6.18
CA SER A 129 -0.17 5.45 -6.16
C SER A 129 0.69 6.45 -5.37
N TYR A 130 1.57 5.95 -4.49
CA TYR A 130 2.49 6.76 -3.68
C TYR A 130 3.96 6.59 -4.08
N ALA A 131 4.26 5.74 -5.09
CA ALA A 131 5.62 5.59 -5.62
C ALA A 131 6.18 6.91 -6.21
N ARG A 132 5.28 7.82 -6.61
CA ARG A 132 5.61 9.19 -6.99
C ARG A 132 4.70 10.14 -6.21
N LEU A 133 5.11 10.53 -5.00
CA LEU A 133 4.40 11.53 -4.20
C LEU A 133 4.30 12.84 -4.99
N ALA A 134 3.08 13.33 -5.22
CA ALA A 134 2.89 14.69 -5.69
C ALA A 134 2.89 15.64 -4.49
N SER A 135 3.62 16.74 -4.59
CA SER A 135 3.50 17.87 -3.66
C SER A 135 3.48 19.16 -4.46
N GLY A 136 2.79 20.18 -3.95
CA GLY A 136 2.56 21.42 -4.68
C GLY A 136 2.37 22.62 -3.77
N VAL A 137 2.13 23.80 -4.37
CA VAL A 137 1.78 25.02 -3.65
C VAL A 137 0.51 25.59 -4.25
N VAL A 138 -0.51 25.80 -3.43
CA VAL A 138 -1.77 26.44 -3.82
C VAL A 138 -1.88 27.79 -3.10
N TRP A 139 -2.36 28.80 -3.81
CA TRP A 139 -2.71 30.08 -3.21
C TRP A 139 -4.18 30.06 -2.82
N ARG A 140 -4.48 30.20 -1.53
CA ARG A 140 -5.84 30.31 -1.03
C ARG A 140 -6.14 31.75 -0.67
N ARG A 141 -7.33 32.22 -1.00
CA ARG A 141 -7.84 33.50 -0.51
C ARG A 141 -8.60 33.27 0.78
N ASP A 142 -8.07 33.78 1.88
CA ASP A 142 -8.74 33.86 3.17
C ASP A 142 -9.29 35.30 3.36
N PRO A 143 -10.13 35.57 4.39
CA PRO A 143 -10.64 36.91 4.67
C PRO A 143 -9.56 37.98 4.87
N THR A 144 -8.34 37.58 5.24
CA THR A 144 -7.19 38.46 5.47
C THR A 144 -6.23 38.57 4.28
N GLY A 145 -6.52 37.93 3.15
CA GLY A 145 -5.73 38.03 1.91
C GLY A 145 -5.33 36.70 1.28
N TRP A 146 -4.44 36.78 0.28
CA TRP A 146 -3.89 35.60 -0.40
C TRP A 146 -2.79 34.97 0.45
N ARG A 147 -2.98 33.71 0.82
CA ARG A 147 -1.99 32.92 1.56
C ARG A 147 -1.43 31.83 0.66
N ARG A 148 -0.10 31.81 0.55
CA ARG A 148 0.64 30.72 -0.08
C ARG A 148 0.60 29.52 0.86
N GLN A 149 0.12 28.37 0.40
CA GLN A 149 0.04 27.16 1.19
C GLN A 149 0.64 25.99 0.41
N ARG A 150 1.58 25.27 1.04
CA ARG A 150 2.09 24.01 0.49
C ARG A 150 1.02 22.93 0.67
N TRP A 151 0.73 22.18 -0.38
CA TRP A 151 -0.11 20.99 -0.32
C TRP A 151 0.78 19.74 -0.42
N ASP A 152 0.49 18.80 0.46
CA ASP A 152 1.07 17.47 0.51
C ASP A 152 -0.10 16.48 0.40
N GLU A 153 0.01 15.48 -0.47
CA GLU A 153 -0.97 14.40 -0.60
C GLU A 153 -1.25 13.68 0.72
N LEU A 154 -0.30 13.76 1.67
CA LEU A 154 -0.37 13.13 2.98
C LEU A 154 -0.85 14.07 4.10
N ASP A 155 -1.30 15.30 3.79
CA ASP A 155 -2.05 16.14 4.72
C ASP A 155 -3.52 15.70 4.79
N LEU A 156 -3.76 14.61 5.54
CA LEU A 156 -5.07 13.97 5.62
C LEU A 156 -6.17 14.88 6.19
N PRO A 157 -5.93 15.68 7.25
CA PRO A 157 -6.93 16.63 7.70
C PRO A 157 -7.36 17.61 6.60
N ARG A 158 -6.40 18.11 5.81
CA ARG A 158 -6.72 19.01 4.72
C ARG A 158 -7.46 18.32 3.58
N LEU A 159 -7.08 17.09 3.24
CA LEU A 159 -7.79 16.30 2.25
C LEU A 159 -9.25 16.07 2.68
N ALA A 160 -9.50 15.77 3.96
CA ALA A 160 -10.85 15.62 4.50
C ALA A 160 -11.71 16.89 4.35
N GLU A 161 -11.13 18.08 4.59
CA GLU A 161 -11.82 19.35 4.37
C GLU A 161 -12.21 19.56 2.89
N LEU A 162 -11.31 19.19 1.97
CA LEU A 162 -11.54 19.37 0.54
C LEU A 162 -12.62 18.43 0.00
N ILE A 163 -12.72 17.21 0.52
CA ILE A 163 -13.72 16.21 0.08
C ILE A 163 -15.15 16.74 0.24
N VAL A 164 -15.43 17.47 1.33
CA VAL A 164 -16.77 18.02 1.58
C VAL A 164 -17.17 19.05 0.51
N ALA A 165 -16.20 19.76 -0.05
CA ALA A 165 -16.41 20.75 -1.11
C ALA A 165 -16.51 20.12 -2.52
N LEU A 166 -16.22 18.82 -2.68
CA LEU A 166 -16.36 18.15 -3.97
C LEU A 166 -17.83 17.91 -4.34
N PRO A 167 -18.14 17.90 -5.65
CA PRO A 167 -19.39 17.36 -6.17
C PRO A 167 -19.66 15.94 -5.67
N GLU A 168 -20.92 15.59 -5.42
CA GLU A 168 -21.28 14.35 -4.71
C GLU A 168 -20.81 13.08 -5.42
N ASP A 169 -20.81 13.10 -6.75
CA ASP A 169 -20.32 12.03 -7.62
C ASP A 169 -18.80 11.81 -7.51
N GLN A 170 -18.05 12.84 -7.10
CA GLN A 170 -16.60 12.79 -6.95
C GLN A 170 -16.15 12.48 -5.52
N ARG A 171 -17.04 12.63 -4.53
CA ARG A 171 -16.73 12.37 -3.10
C ARG A 171 -16.23 10.94 -2.84
N PRO A 172 -16.78 9.86 -3.43
CA PRO A 172 -16.28 8.51 -3.19
C PRO A 172 -14.80 8.34 -3.54
N GLY A 173 -14.34 8.94 -4.65
CA GLY A 173 -12.92 8.95 -5.03
C GLY A 173 -12.04 9.70 -4.04
N GLY A 174 -12.53 10.84 -3.54
CA GLY A 174 -11.87 11.60 -2.48
C GLY A 174 -11.73 10.80 -1.18
N TYR A 175 -12.80 10.13 -0.74
CA TYR A 175 -12.76 9.27 0.44
C TYR A 175 -11.84 8.05 0.25
N ARG A 176 -11.79 7.45 -0.95
CA ARG A 176 -10.79 6.40 -1.24
C ARG A 176 -9.38 6.93 -1.04
N ARG A 177 -9.05 8.10 -1.60
CA ARG A 177 -7.71 8.71 -1.45
C ARG A 177 -7.37 9.01 0.01
N LEU A 178 -8.33 9.50 0.79
CA LEU A 178 -8.16 9.74 2.23
C LEU A 178 -7.83 8.45 2.99
N GLY A 179 -8.56 7.37 2.70
CA GLY A 179 -8.30 6.07 3.31
C GLY A 179 -6.94 5.51 2.88
N ASP A 180 -6.60 5.59 1.59
CA ASP A 180 -5.31 5.14 1.06
C ASP A 180 -4.14 5.87 1.71
N GLY A 181 -4.26 7.18 1.93
CA GLY A 181 -3.24 7.97 2.63
C GLY A 181 -3.09 7.60 4.10
N ALA A 182 -4.22 7.40 4.79
CA ALA A 182 -4.22 6.97 6.18
C ALA A 182 -3.58 5.58 6.34
N LEU A 183 -3.96 4.63 5.50
CA LEU A 183 -3.45 3.26 5.52
C LEU A 183 -1.97 3.21 5.10
N PHE A 184 -1.56 4.00 4.10
CA PHE A 184 -0.17 4.13 3.69
C PHE A 184 0.72 4.68 4.80
N LEU A 185 0.30 5.75 5.48
CA LEU A 185 1.07 6.32 6.60
C LEU A 185 1.16 5.36 7.78
N ALA A 186 0.06 4.68 8.14
CA ALA A 186 0.03 3.73 9.25
C ALA A 186 0.86 2.46 8.97
N GLY A 187 0.84 1.95 7.73
CA GLY A 187 1.53 0.72 7.36
C GLY A 187 2.97 0.93 6.93
N VAL A 188 3.23 1.93 6.09
CA VAL A 188 4.54 2.13 5.46
C VAL A 188 5.40 3.11 6.25
N PHE A 189 4.86 4.15 6.87
CA PHE A 189 5.67 5.15 7.59
C PHE A 189 5.15 5.48 8.99
N PRO A 190 4.95 4.48 9.87
CA PRO A 190 4.31 4.70 11.17
C PRO A 190 5.06 5.70 12.05
N GLU A 191 6.40 5.64 12.10
CA GLU A 191 7.17 6.58 12.93
C GLU A 191 7.14 8.02 12.40
N TYR A 192 7.03 8.20 11.08
CA TYR A 192 6.82 9.52 10.49
C TYR A 192 5.43 10.04 10.84
N ALA A 193 4.39 9.20 10.74
CA ALA A 193 3.03 9.56 11.09
C ALA A 193 2.93 10.03 12.55
N GLU A 194 3.50 9.27 13.48
CA GLU A 194 3.56 9.62 14.91
C GLU A 194 4.19 11.01 15.13
N ARG A 195 5.31 11.31 14.46
CA ARG A 195 5.97 12.62 14.58
C ARG A 195 5.15 13.75 13.94
N THR A 196 4.58 13.49 12.76
CA THR A 196 3.88 14.51 11.96
C THR A 196 2.54 14.89 12.58
N PHE A 197 1.84 13.93 13.17
CA PHE A 197 0.52 14.17 13.76
C PHE A 197 0.55 14.27 15.29
N ALA A 198 1.71 14.39 15.94
CA ALA A 198 1.77 14.59 17.39
C ALA A 198 1.01 15.87 17.84
N GLY A 199 0.40 15.82 19.02
CA GLY A 199 -0.26 16.97 19.64
C GLY A 199 -1.51 17.43 18.89
N ALA A 200 -1.49 18.66 18.34
CA ALA A 200 -2.65 19.23 17.65
C ALA A 200 -3.07 18.44 16.40
N GLY A 201 -2.13 17.75 15.74
CA GLY A 201 -2.45 16.85 14.62
C GLY A 201 -3.29 15.65 15.07
N THR A 202 -3.04 15.13 16.28
CA THR A 202 -3.73 13.97 16.85
C THR A 202 -5.19 14.31 17.11
N ALA A 203 -5.45 15.49 17.70
CA ALA A 203 -6.80 15.98 17.94
C ALA A 203 -7.61 16.16 16.63
N ARG A 204 -6.96 16.64 15.56
CA ARG A 204 -7.59 16.74 14.24
C ARG A 204 -7.90 15.37 13.65
N LEU A 205 -6.96 14.42 13.74
CA LEU A 205 -7.20 13.05 13.30
C LEU A 205 -8.32 12.39 14.11
N ALA A 206 -8.34 12.53 15.43
CA ALA A 206 -9.41 12.03 16.29
C ALA A 206 -10.78 12.65 15.95
N THR A 207 -10.83 13.91 15.55
CA THR A 207 -12.08 14.53 15.07
C THR A 207 -12.62 13.83 13.81
N LEU A 208 -11.72 13.36 12.93
CA LEU A 208 -12.09 12.68 11.68
C LEU A 208 -12.35 11.18 11.89
N ALA A 209 -11.49 10.52 12.68
CA ALA A 209 -11.49 9.11 12.99
C ALA A 209 -12.51 8.73 14.08
N GLY A 210 -13.00 9.69 14.87
CA GLY A 210 -13.88 9.48 16.02
C GLY A 210 -13.15 9.59 17.37
N PRO A 211 -13.90 9.73 18.48
CA PRO A 211 -13.35 9.91 19.81
C PRO A 211 -12.71 8.60 20.29
N ARG A 212 -11.44 8.43 19.95
CA ARG A 212 -10.62 7.29 20.37
C ARG A 212 -9.30 7.85 20.90
N GLU A 213 -8.86 7.31 22.03
CA GLU A 213 -7.52 7.54 22.54
C GLU A 213 -6.63 6.39 22.09
N GLY A 214 -5.39 6.69 21.71
CA GLY A 214 -4.47 5.67 21.20
C GLY A 214 -3.32 6.27 20.38
N PRO A 215 -2.38 5.43 19.92
CA PRO A 215 -1.33 5.84 19.01
C PRO A 215 -1.91 6.39 17.69
N VAL A 216 -1.14 7.24 17.00
CA VAL A 216 -1.57 7.83 15.72
C VAL A 216 -1.87 6.75 14.69
N THR A 217 -1.15 5.63 14.71
CA THR A 217 -1.40 4.49 13.81
C THR A 217 -2.82 3.93 13.93
N GLU A 218 -3.35 3.77 15.15
CA GLU A 218 -4.72 3.29 15.37
C GLU A 218 -5.75 4.32 14.90
N LEU A 219 -5.51 5.62 15.13
CA LEU A 219 -6.38 6.68 14.61
C LEU A 219 -6.42 6.70 13.08
N LEU A 220 -5.29 6.44 12.43
CA LEU A 220 -5.20 6.33 10.97
C LEU A 220 -5.91 5.08 10.44
N GLU A 221 -5.85 3.96 11.14
CA GLU A 221 -6.62 2.75 10.78
C GLU A 221 -8.14 3.01 10.84
N GLU A 222 -8.61 3.66 11.91
CA GLU A 222 -10.01 4.04 12.07
C GLU A 222 -10.45 5.04 11.00
N LEU A 223 -9.60 6.04 10.70
CA LEU A 223 -9.84 6.98 9.61
C LEU A 223 -9.94 6.25 8.27
N ALA A 224 -9.05 5.28 8.01
CA ALA A 224 -9.07 4.48 6.79
C ALA A 224 -10.38 3.70 6.65
N GLY A 225 -10.78 2.94 7.69
CA GLY A 225 -12.04 2.19 7.68
C GLY A 225 -13.26 3.07 7.41
N ARG A 226 -13.35 4.22 8.09
CA ARG A 226 -14.44 5.19 7.90
C ARG A 226 -14.45 5.84 6.52
N ALA A 227 -13.28 6.12 5.96
CA ALA A 227 -13.16 6.70 4.63
C ALA A 227 -13.53 5.65 3.57
N TYR A 228 -13.05 4.41 3.70
CA TYR A 228 -13.38 3.32 2.79
C TYR A 228 -14.86 2.95 2.79
N ALA A 229 -15.51 2.95 3.95
CA ALA A 229 -16.96 2.77 4.04
C ALA A 229 -17.74 3.81 3.20
N ARG A 230 -17.23 5.05 3.11
CA ARG A 230 -17.81 6.13 2.28
C ARG A 230 -17.39 6.06 0.81
N ALA A 231 -16.24 5.46 0.51
CA ALA A 231 -15.80 5.21 -0.86
C ALA A 231 -16.64 4.11 -1.55
N GLY A 232 -17.25 3.21 -0.78
CA GLY A 232 -18.14 2.18 -1.28
C GLY A 232 -17.43 1.09 -2.08
N ALA A 233 -18.05 0.65 -3.18
CA ALA A 233 -17.62 -0.53 -3.95
C ALA A 233 -16.23 -0.44 -4.62
N ALA A 234 -15.58 0.73 -4.59
CA ALA A 234 -14.22 0.91 -5.10
C ALA A 234 -13.15 0.24 -4.23
N VAL A 235 -13.50 -0.15 -2.99
CA VAL A 235 -12.60 -0.79 -2.01
C VAL A 235 -13.09 -2.22 -1.75
N PRO A 236 -12.21 -3.24 -1.76
CA PRO A 236 -12.62 -4.61 -1.42
C PRO A 236 -13.25 -4.69 -0.01
N ALA A 237 -14.35 -5.43 0.13
CA ALA A 237 -15.09 -5.53 1.39
C ALA A 237 -14.20 -5.95 2.57
N GLY A 238 -13.31 -6.93 2.39
CA GLY A 238 -12.39 -7.36 3.44
C GLY A 238 -11.40 -6.28 3.90
N VAL A 239 -11.05 -5.31 3.05
CA VAL A 239 -10.23 -4.14 3.45
C VAL A 239 -11.06 -3.16 4.28
N VAL A 240 -12.35 -2.97 3.93
CA VAL A 240 -13.27 -2.13 4.71
C VAL A 240 -13.53 -2.75 6.09
N GLU A 241 -13.75 -4.06 6.14
CA GLU A 241 -14.03 -4.82 7.36
C GLU A 241 -12.80 -4.98 8.25
N SER A 242 -11.60 -5.05 7.68
CA SER A 242 -10.35 -5.30 8.40
C SER A 242 -9.20 -4.41 7.93
N PRO A 243 -9.28 -3.08 8.12
CA PRO A 243 -8.22 -2.15 7.73
C PRO A 243 -6.89 -2.45 8.47
N HIS A 244 -6.96 -2.97 9.69
CA HIS A 244 -5.80 -3.41 10.46
C HIS A 244 -5.02 -4.54 9.77
N ALA A 245 -5.71 -5.50 9.13
CA ALA A 245 -5.07 -6.58 8.39
C ALA A 245 -4.34 -6.04 7.15
N ALA A 246 -5.00 -5.14 6.42
CA ALA A 246 -4.40 -4.43 5.28
C ALA A 246 -3.13 -3.66 5.70
N ARG A 247 -3.20 -2.92 6.82
CA ARG A 247 -2.06 -2.20 7.39
C ARG A 247 -0.92 -3.15 7.74
N ARG A 248 -1.21 -4.27 8.42
CA ARG A 248 -0.18 -5.26 8.80
C ARG A 248 0.54 -5.84 7.59
N VAL A 249 -0.19 -6.18 6.52
CA VAL A 249 0.46 -6.63 5.28
C VAL A 249 1.36 -5.54 4.71
N LEU A 250 0.91 -4.28 4.66
CA LEU A 250 1.74 -3.15 4.20
C LEU A 250 2.99 -2.95 5.05
N ALA A 251 2.88 -3.08 6.38
CA ALA A 251 4.02 -2.98 7.29
C ALA A 251 5.07 -4.06 7.02
N LEU A 252 4.65 -5.30 6.75
CA LEU A 252 5.55 -6.38 6.36
C LEU A 252 6.20 -6.14 5.00
N VAL A 253 5.42 -5.68 4.02
CA VAL A 253 5.94 -5.31 2.70
C VAL A 253 7.01 -4.23 2.85
N ALA A 254 6.72 -3.18 3.62
CA ALA A 254 7.65 -2.09 3.88
C ALA A 254 8.93 -2.58 4.56
N ASP A 255 8.80 -3.37 5.62
CA ASP A 255 9.93 -3.89 6.38
C ASP A 255 10.84 -4.83 5.58
N HIS A 256 10.27 -5.63 4.68
CA HIS A 256 11.05 -6.61 3.91
C HIS A 256 11.63 -6.04 2.62
N HIS A 257 10.93 -5.09 1.99
CA HIS A 257 11.20 -4.68 0.62
C HIS A 257 11.52 -3.20 0.44
N LEU A 258 10.98 -2.30 1.29
CA LEU A 258 11.12 -0.84 1.11
C LEU A 258 12.16 -0.20 2.05
N HIS A 259 12.27 -0.68 3.29
CA HIS A 259 13.12 -0.07 4.33
C HIS A 259 14.47 -0.77 4.56
N ARG A 260 14.84 -1.76 3.74
CA ARG A 260 16.12 -2.47 3.87
C ARG A 260 17.29 -1.60 3.35
N GLY A 261 17.55 -0.52 4.07
CA GLY A 261 18.73 0.34 3.99
C GLY A 261 19.37 0.64 5.35
N GLU A 262 18.71 0.33 6.49
CA GLU A 262 19.23 0.64 7.84
C GLU A 262 19.54 -0.59 8.72
N ALA A 263 19.21 -1.82 8.27
CA ALA A 263 19.40 -3.04 9.07
C ALA A 263 20.68 -3.83 8.72
N GLY A 264 21.74 -3.14 8.34
CA GLY A 264 23.09 -3.68 8.18
C GLY A 264 23.93 -3.45 9.44
N GLY A 265 23.50 -3.98 10.59
CA GLY A 265 24.41 -4.09 11.73
C GLY A 265 25.53 -5.09 11.37
N PRO A 266 26.80 -4.81 11.70
CA PRO A 266 27.88 -5.74 11.41
C PRO A 266 27.61 -7.08 12.09
N PRO A 267 28.03 -8.21 11.49
CA PRO A 267 27.90 -9.52 12.13
C PRO A 267 28.61 -9.47 13.48
N VAL A 268 27.88 -9.81 14.54
CA VAL A 268 28.48 -10.05 15.85
C VAL A 268 29.41 -11.25 15.68
N ALA A 269 30.70 -10.95 15.54
CA ALA A 269 31.75 -11.96 15.58
C ALA A 269 31.72 -12.57 16.99
N GLY A 270 31.45 -13.86 17.05
CA GLY A 270 31.53 -14.62 18.28
C GLY A 270 32.94 -14.57 18.87
N ARG A 271 32.99 -14.42 20.18
CA ARG A 271 33.99 -14.99 21.08
C ARG A 271 33.29 -15.41 22.36
#